data_AF-A0A7X8ZE68-F1
#
_entry.id   AF-A0A7X8ZE68-F1
#
_cell.length_a   1.000
_cell.length_b   1.000
_cell.length_c   1.000
_cell.angle_alpha   90.00
_cell.angle_beta   90.00
_cell.angle_gamma   90.00
#
_symmetry.space_group_name_H-M   'P 1'
#
loop_
_entity.id
_entity.type
_entity.pdbx_description
1 polymer ?
#
loop_
_entity_poly.entity_id
_entity_poly.type
_entity_poly.pdbx_seq_one_letter_code
_entity_poly.pdbx_strand_id
1 'polypeptide(L)'
;MSNPDAVFSTSDEATALNTYLQKHSGETVDVGALFTELGLDKLSGNYTDTQLDDYGDAFMVVAALAVLIAEEGEMKFQVDAKEKTQISTALKYFALSPEEHAVAQRFNDDDLYEVADRAEELRGQLD
;
A
#
# COMPACT_ATOMS: atom_id res chain seq x y z
N MET A 1 1.05 15.97 -15.01
CA MET A 1 1.50 14.62 -14.64
C MET A 1 1.58 14.64 -13.13
N SER A 2 0.46 14.34 -12.50
CA SER A 2 0.45 13.99 -11.08
C SER A 2 1.09 12.61 -10.98
N ASN A 3 1.95 12.42 -9.99
CA ASN A 3 2.59 11.15 -9.73
C ASN A 3 1.83 10.53 -8.53
N PRO A 4 1.07 9.45 -8.66
CA PRO A 4 0.46 8.74 -7.54
C PRO A 4 1.49 8.32 -6.50
N ASP A 5 2.75 8.05 -6.88
CA ASP A 5 3.83 7.88 -5.90
C ASP A 5 3.96 9.11 -5.01
N ALA A 6 3.73 10.32 -5.53
CA ALA A 6 3.71 11.53 -4.71
C ALA A 6 2.52 11.53 -3.75
N VAL A 7 1.33 11.08 -4.15
CA VAL A 7 0.18 11.00 -3.24
C VAL A 7 0.42 9.95 -2.15
N PHE A 8 0.91 8.77 -2.53
CA PHE A 8 1.22 7.66 -1.61
C PHE A 8 2.50 7.85 -0.78
N SER A 9 3.39 8.76 -1.15
CA SER A 9 4.61 9.07 -0.38
C SER A 9 4.48 10.32 0.48
N THR A 10 3.55 11.23 0.15
CA THR A 10 3.38 12.50 0.88
C THR A 10 2.12 12.56 1.75
N SER A 11 1.27 11.52 1.73
CA SER A 11 0.10 11.49 2.60
C SER A 11 0.46 11.34 4.09
N ASP A 12 -0.51 11.66 4.96
CA ASP A 12 -0.37 11.46 6.40
C ASP A 12 -0.14 9.96 6.71
N GLU A 13 -0.83 9.07 5.98
CA GLU A 13 -0.68 7.62 6.09
C GLU A 13 0.73 7.15 5.70
N ALA A 14 1.28 7.72 4.62
CA ALA A 14 2.66 7.48 4.18
C ALA A 14 3.68 7.93 5.22
N THR A 15 3.44 9.10 5.81
CA THR A 15 4.30 9.68 6.85
C THR A 15 4.28 8.85 8.13
N ALA A 16 3.10 8.36 8.54
CA ALA A 16 2.94 7.47 9.68
C ALA A 16 3.66 6.13 9.44
N LEU A 17 3.46 5.53 8.25
CA LEU A 17 4.15 4.31 7.85
C LEU A 17 5.67 4.50 7.84
N ASN A 18 6.19 5.56 7.22
CA ASN A 18 7.62 5.83 7.18
C ASN A 18 8.20 6.07 8.59
N THR A 19 7.46 6.76 9.46
CA THR A 19 7.85 6.96 10.88
C THR A 19 7.94 5.63 11.62
N TYR A 20 6.99 4.72 11.38
CA TYR A 20 7.05 3.35 11.90
C TYR A 20 8.29 2.63 11.36
N LEU A 21 8.47 2.57 10.04
CA LEU A 21 9.59 1.86 9.41
C LEU A 21 10.96 2.41 9.84
N GLN A 22 11.09 3.72 10.07
CA GLN A 22 12.33 4.33 10.59
C GLN A 22 12.68 3.85 12.00
N LYS A 23 11.69 3.56 12.86
CA LYS A 23 11.95 2.96 14.19
C LYS A 23 12.48 1.52 14.07
N HIS A 24 12.19 0.87 12.95
CA HIS A 24 12.66 -0.48 12.59
C HIS A 24 13.80 -0.44 11.56
N SER A 25 14.43 0.73 11.36
CA SER A 25 15.50 0.92 10.37
C SER A 25 16.74 0.10 10.76
N GLY A 26 17.27 -0.67 9.80
CA GLY A 26 18.45 -1.52 9.96
C GLY A 26 18.17 -3.02 9.93
N GLU A 27 16.90 -3.42 9.93
CA GLU A 27 16.47 -4.82 9.81
C GLU A 27 15.63 -5.03 8.54
N THR A 28 15.54 -6.28 8.07
CA THR A 28 14.57 -6.63 7.04
C THR A 28 13.17 -6.49 7.63
N VAL A 29 12.34 -5.65 7.02
CA VAL A 29 10.96 -5.43 7.44
C VAL A 29 10.11 -6.60 6.98
N ASP A 30 9.56 -7.36 7.94
CA ASP A 30 8.59 -8.41 7.68
C ASP A 30 7.20 -7.79 7.46
N VAL A 31 6.72 -7.83 6.22
CA VAL A 31 5.41 -7.28 5.86
C VAL A 31 4.26 -8.10 6.47
N GLY A 32 4.44 -9.40 6.69
CA GLY A 32 3.45 -10.24 7.38
C GLY A 32 3.29 -9.85 8.84
N ALA A 33 4.38 -9.54 9.54
CA ALA A 33 4.36 -9.00 10.89
C ALA A 33 3.65 -7.63 10.94
N LEU A 34 3.97 -6.74 10.01
CA LEU A 34 3.32 -5.43 9.88
C LEU A 34 1.81 -5.57 9.61
N PHE A 35 1.40 -6.47 8.72
CA PHE A 35 -0.02 -6.74 8.44
C PHE A 35 -0.76 -7.27 9.66
N THR A 36 -0.10 -8.10 10.46
CA THR A 36 -0.67 -8.65 11.69
C THR A 36 -0.82 -7.57 12.77
N GLU A 37 0.18 -6.70 12.93
CA GLU A 37 0.18 -5.61 13.90
C GLU A 37 -0.92 -4.58 13.57
N LEU A 38 -1.04 -4.22 12.29
CA LEU A 38 -2.07 -3.30 11.81
C LEU A 38 -3.45 -3.97 11.62
N GLY A 39 -3.55 -5.29 11.78
CA GLY A 39 -4.79 -6.05 11.56
C GLY A 39 -5.25 -6.12 10.10
N LEU A 40 -4.39 -5.74 9.15
CA LEU A 40 -4.62 -5.80 7.70
C LEU A 40 -4.81 -7.25 7.22
N ASP A 41 -4.16 -8.21 7.87
CA ASP A 41 -4.23 -9.63 7.53
C ASP A 41 -5.67 -10.17 7.53
N LYS A 42 -6.51 -9.64 8.43
CA LYS A 42 -7.92 -10.02 8.62
C LYS A 42 -8.85 -9.48 7.54
N LEU A 43 -8.41 -8.44 6.84
CA LEU A 43 -9.22 -7.73 5.84
C LEU A 43 -9.16 -8.38 4.46
N SER A 44 -8.18 -9.28 4.24
CA SER A 44 -8.09 -10.10 3.01
C SER A 44 -8.09 -9.28 1.72
N GLY A 45 -7.49 -8.08 1.72
CA GLY A 45 -7.44 -7.19 0.56
C GLY A 45 -8.64 -6.24 0.42
N ASN A 46 -9.63 -6.31 1.30
CA ASN A 46 -10.76 -5.36 1.34
C ASN A 46 -10.47 -4.21 2.32
N TYR A 47 -9.81 -3.17 1.83
CA TYR A 47 -9.40 -2.00 2.62
C TYR A 47 -10.26 -0.76 2.37
N THR A 48 -11.39 -0.94 1.68
CA THR A 48 -12.19 0.13 1.07
C THR A 48 -12.73 1.18 2.05
N ASP A 49 -13.10 0.76 3.27
CA ASP A 49 -13.68 1.62 4.32
C ASP A 49 -13.05 1.38 5.71
N THR A 50 -11.80 0.91 5.74
CA THR A 50 -11.13 0.62 7.03
C THR A 50 -10.22 1.76 7.45
N GLN A 51 -10.36 2.22 8.69
CA GLN A 51 -9.44 3.16 9.33
C GLN A 51 -8.59 2.41 10.35
N LEU A 52 -7.28 2.66 10.30
CA LEU A 52 -6.28 2.17 11.23
C LEU A 52 -5.96 3.27 12.26
N ASP A 53 -6.01 2.91 13.54
CA ASP A 53 -5.58 3.80 14.63
C ASP A 53 -4.14 4.28 14.39
N ASP A 54 -3.89 5.58 14.55
CA ASP A 54 -2.59 6.25 14.32
C ASP A 54 -2.04 6.26 12.89
N TYR A 55 -2.65 5.53 11.95
CA TYR A 55 -2.20 5.50 10.55
C TYR A 55 -3.18 6.12 9.56
N GLY A 56 -4.49 6.12 9.82
CA GLY A 56 -5.50 6.64 8.89
C GLY A 56 -6.09 5.57 7.98
N ASP A 57 -6.29 5.87 6.70
CA ASP A 57 -6.97 4.94 5.79
C ASP A 57 -6.13 3.69 5.46
N ALA A 58 -6.72 2.51 5.64
CA ALA A 58 -6.03 1.23 5.45
C ALA A 58 -5.56 1.03 4.00
N PHE A 59 -6.36 1.47 3.02
CA PHE A 59 -5.97 1.36 1.62
C PHE A 59 -4.78 2.27 1.34
N MET A 60 -4.79 3.51 1.85
CA MET A 60 -3.66 4.44 1.69
C MET A 60 -2.36 3.89 2.29
N VAL A 61 -2.43 3.24 3.46
CA VAL A 61 -1.27 2.59 4.09
C VAL A 61 -0.75 1.45 3.21
N VAL A 62 -1.63 0.59 2.71
CA VAL A 62 -1.27 -0.54 1.84
C VAL A 62 -0.65 -0.06 0.52
N ALA A 63 -1.19 1.01 -0.06
CA ALA A 63 -0.68 1.59 -1.29
C ALA A 63 0.67 2.29 -1.07
N ALA A 64 0.85 3.04 0.01
CA ALA A 64 2.15 3.60 0.40
C ALA A 64 3.20 2.50 0.60
N LEU A 65 2.82 1.38 1.24
CA LEU A 65 3.71 0.23 1.38
C LEU A 65 4.07 -0.40 0.03
N ALA A 66 3.12 -0.50 -0.90
CA ALA A 66 3.37 -1.01 -2.24
C ALA A 66 4.39 -0.17 -3.02
N VAL A 67 4.35 1.15 -2.86
CA VAL A 67 5.36 2.07 -3.40
C VAL A 67 6.72 1.73 -2.80
N LEU A 68 6.81 1.70 -1.46
CA LEU A 68 8.06 1.42 -0.74
C LEU A 68 8.66 0.03 -1.04
N ILE A 69 7.83 -0.99 -1.25
CA ILE A 69 8.29 -2.35 -1.56
C ILE A 69 9.02 -2.39 -2.90
N ALA A 70 8.54 -1.62 -3.88
CA ALA A 70 9.07 -1.67 -5.23
C ALA A 70 9.93 -0.47 -5.62
N GLU A 71 10.03 0.55 -4.76
CA GLU A 71 11.21 1.40 -4.71
C GLU A 71 12.35 0.62 -4.03
N GLU A 72 13.37 0.20 -4.78
CA GLU A 72 14.58 -0.41 -4.22
C GLU A 72 15.41 0.65 -3.44
N GLY A 73 14.98 0.93 -2.21
CA GLY A 73 15.58 1.92 -1.30
C GLY A 73 16.53 1.31 -0.27
N GLU A 74 16.80 2.07 0.80
CA GLU A 74 17.65 1.63 1.92
C GLU A 74 16.99 0.53 2.78
N MET A 75 15.67 0.35 2.67
CA MET A 75 14.89 -0.63 3.42
C MET A 75 14.69 -1.91 2.61
N LYS A 76 14.89 -3.06 3.24
CA LYS A 76 14.58 -4.37 2.64
C LYS A 76 13.27 -4.88 3.18
N PHE A 77 12.33 -5.17 2.29
CA PHE A 77 11.05 -5.77 2.64
C PHE A 77 11.08 -7.27 2.37
N GLN A 78 10.73 -8.06 3.37
CA GLN A 78 10.35 -9.45 3.19
C GLN A 78 8.83 -9.50 3.02
N VAL A 79 8.39 -9.85 1.81
CA VAL A 79 6.97 -9.91 1.45
C VAL A 79 6.64 -11.32 0.96
N ASP A 80 5.83 -12.03 1.75
CA ASP A 80 5.36 -13.36 1.38
C ASP A 80 4.26 -13.28 0.31
N ALA A 81 4.02 -14.42 -0.36
CA ALA A 81 3.07 -14.50 -1.48
C ALA A 81 1.63 -14.10 -1.07
N LYS A 82 1.25 -14.36 0.18
CA LYS A 82 -0.06 -13.99 0.72
C LYS A 82 -0.23 -12.46 0.74
N GLU A 83 0.72 -11.75 1.34
CA GLU A 83 0.68 -10.29 1.49
C GLU A 83 0.79 -9.62 0.11
N LYS A 84 1.67 -10.10 -0.77
CA LYS A 84 1.73 -9.65 -2.18
C LYS A 84 0.39 -9.81 -2.91
N THR A 85 -0.31 -10.93 -2.68
CA THR A 85 -1.65 -11.15 -3.25
C THR A 85 -2.67 -10.15 -2.70
N GLN A 86 -2.65 -9.89 -1.38
CA GLN A 86 -3.56 -8.91 -0.77
C GLN A 86 -3.29 -7.48 -1.26
N ILE A 87 -2.02 -7.08 -1.38
CA ILE A 87 -1.63 -5.75 -1.87
C ILE A 87 -2.05 -5.58 -3.34
N SER A 88 -1.68 -6.51 -4.21
CA SER A 88 -2.04 -6.45 -5.64
C SER A 88 -3.56 -6.47 -5.86
N THR A 89 -4.30 -7.26 -5.08
CA THR A 89 -5.76 -7.29 -5.12
C THR A 89 -6.38 -5.94 -4.72
N ALA A 90 -5.87 -5.32 -3.65
CA ALA A 90 -6.35 -4.03 -3.18
C ALA A 90 -6.12 -2.91 -4.21
N LEU A 91 -4.90 -2.83 -4.76
CA LEU A 91 -4.58 -1.85 -5.82
C LEU A 91 -5.47 -2.04 -7.05
N LYS A 92 -5.68 -3.29 -7.46
CA LYS A 92 -6.54 -3.61 -8.60
C LYS A 92 -8.00 -3.24 -8.35
N TYR A 93 -8.54 -3.53 -7.17
CA TYR A 93 -9.91 -3.13 -6.85
C TYR A 93 -10.07 -1.62 -6.84
N PHE A 94 -9.12 -0.88 -6.26
CA PHE A 94 -9.14 0.58 -6.30
C PHE A 94 -9.07 1.13 -7.72
N ALA A 95 -8.21 0.59 -8.58
CA ALA A 95 -8.11 1.05 -9.96
C ALA A 95 -9.37 0.75 -10.80
N LEU A 96 -10.08 -0.35 -10.50
CA LEU A 96 -11.28 -0.75 -11.23
C LEU A 96 -12.56 -0.05 -10.76
N SER A 97 -12.64 0.29 -9.47
CA SER A 97 -13.83 0.86 -8.85
C SER A 97 -13.41 1.85 -7.75
N PRO A 98 -12.69 2.93 -8.13
CA PRO A 98 -12.16 3.89 -7.16
C PRO A 98 -13.27 4.54 -6.35
N GLU A 99 -14.45 4.77 -6.95
CA GLU A 99 -15.61 5.37 -6.29
C GLU A 99 -16.12 4.59 -5.08
N GLU A 100 -15.78 3.31 -4.96
CA GLU A 100 -16.13 2.50 -3.79
C GLU A 100 -15.25 2.86 -2.59
N HIS A 101 -14.06 3.44 -2.81
CA HIS A 101 -13.12 3.79 -1.75
C HIS A 101 -13.34 5.20 -1.22
N ALA A 102 -13.29 5.36 0.10
CA ALA A 102 -13.41 6.66 0.76
C ALA A 102 -12.37 7.70 0.27
N VAL A 103 -11.20 7.22 -0.20
CA VAL A 103 -10.09 8.06 -0.64
C VAL A 103 -10.10 8.41 -2.13
N ALA A 104 -11.10 7.96 -2.90
CA ALA A 104 -11.18 8.18 -4.35
C ALA A 104 -10.95 9.63 -4.76
N GLN A 105 -11.49 10.58 -4.00
CA GLN A 105 -11.42 12.01 -4.28
C GLN A 105 -9.99 12.59 -4.18
N ARG A 106 -9.04 11.82 -3.64
CA ARG A 106 -7.62 12.19 -3.56
C ARG A 106 -6.85 11.87 -4.84
N PHE A 107 -7.44 11.10 -5.76
CA PHE A 107 -6.81 10.59 -6.97
C PHE A 107 -7.51 11.14 -8.22
N ASN A 108 -6.72 11.45 -9.25
CA ASN A 108 -7.22 11.75 -10.59
C ASN A 108 -7.09 10.52 -11.50
N ASP A 109 -7.64 10.60 -12.71
CA ASP A 109 -7.62 9.47 -13.66
C ASP A 109 -6.21 8.98 -14.02
N ASP A 110 -5.22 9.87 -14.14
CA ASP A 110 -3.83 9.47 -14.39
C ASP A 110 -3.28 8.68 -13.19
N ASP A 111 -3.59 9.11 -11.96
CA ASP A 111 -3.14 8.43 -10.75
C ASP A 111 -3.69 6.99 -10.67
N LEU A 112 -4.94 6.79 -11.10
CA LEU A 112 -5.59 5.47 -11.11
C LEU A 112 -4.95 4.50 -12.12
N TYR A 113 -4.44 5.01 -13.24
CA TYR A 113 -3.72 4.18 -14.21
C TYR A 113 -2.41 3.63 -13.64
N GLU A 114 -1.64 4.42 -12.91
CA GLU A 114 -0.37 3.92 -12.36
C GLU A 114 -0.61 2.99 -11.15
N VAL A 115 -1.67 3.20 -10.37
CA VAL A 115 -2.12 2.21 -9.37
C VAL A 115 -2.37 0.85 -10.05
N ALA A 116 -3.04 0.84 -11.19
CA ALA A 116 -3.33 -0.38 -11.95
C ALA A 116 -2.04 -1.05 -12.44
N ASP A 117 -1.09 -0.26 -12.96
CA ASP A 117 0.20 -0.75 -13.43
C ASP A 117 0.99 -1.39 -12.28
N ARG A 118 1.02 -0.73 -11.11
CA ARG A 118 1.67 -1.23 -9.91
C ARG A 118 1.07 -2.54 -9.40
N ALA A 119 -0.25 -2.67 -9.49
CA ALA A 119 -0.95 -3.90 -9.15
C ALA A 119 -0.45 -5.08 -10.02
N GLU A 120 -0.28 -4.85 -11.32
CA GLU A 120 0.20 -5.87 -12.25
C GLU A 120 1.72 -6.12 -12.13
N GLU A 121 2.54 -5.11 -11.81
CA GLU A 121 3.96 -5.30 -11.48
C GLU A 121 4.15 -6.22 -10.27
N LEU A 122 3.47 -5.94 -9.15
CA LEU A 122 3.52 -6.76 -7.94
C LEU A 122 3.02 -8.19 -8.20
N ARG A 123 2.00 -8.32 -9.05
CA ARG A 123 1.48 -9.62 -9.47
C ARG A 123 2.47 -10.36 -10.36
N GLY A 124 3.21 -9.68 -11.23
CA GLY A 124 4.29 -10.26 -12.03
C GLY A 124 5.44 -10.83 -11.20
N GLN A 125 5.61 -10.38 -9.95
CA GLN A 125 6.58 -10.95 -9.01
C GLN A 125 6.06 -12.19 -8.24
N LEU A 126 4.80 -12.56 -8.43
CA LEU A 126 4.17 -13.75 -7.84
C LEU A 126 4.23 -14.98 -8.76
N ASP A 127 4.36 -14.76 -10.08
CA ASP A 127 4.46 -15.79 -11.13
C ASP A 127 5.93 -16.22 -11.34
#